data_AF-A0A9P0P079-F1
#
_entry.id   AF-A0A9P0P079-F1
#
_cell.length_a   1.000
_cell.length_b   1.000
_cell.length_c   1.000
_cell.angle_alpha   90.00
_cell.angle_beta   90.00
_cell.angle_gamma   90.00
#
_symmetry.space_group_name_H-M   'P 1'
#
loop_
_entity.id
_entity.type
_entity.pdbx_description
1 polymer ?
#
loop_
_entity_poly.entity_id
_entity_poly.type
_entity_poly.pdbx_seq_one_letter_code
_entity_poly.pdbx_strand_id
1 'polypeptide(L)'
;MLPKITKLILAKWWLVTNILVNVFFKVLLSAYLLMPYYENWTGVDDLLDRDFRFVASHDDYRFLTHSCTRPTKFCIEFPKRATAVSDICDTFREFRAPKVAMIIERTSFMHLVKINRCKLPLSFYMFVTYFPLEVGAGYQSPMFRKNSPYIEKFSSVVQRMVESGISQYWMRPSDSGTKVFDVDLVWFISHPRDLGNFKSSFCILIIGLILSGLVFICEIMSVKFKLNKLTIFWNETVKKIKC
;
A
#
# COMPACT_ATOMS: atom_id res chain seq x y z
N MET A 1 -32.24 43.31 -17.16
CA MET A 1 -31.58 42.42 -18.13
C MET A 1 -30.07 42.61 -18.02
N LEU A 2 -29.29 41.57 -17.72
CA LEU A 2 -27.82 41.71 -17.78
C LEU A 2 -27.38 42.02 -19.22
N PRO A 3 -26.47 43.00 -19.43
CA PRO A 3 -25.96 43.33 -20.75
C PRO A 3 -25.35 42.10 -21.44
N LYS A 4 -25.46 42.02 -22.78
CA LYS A 4 -24.94 40.88 -23.57
C LYS A 4 -23.45 40.59 -23.29
N ILE A 5 -22.67 41.63 -23.01
CA ILE A 5 -21.24 41.54 -22.68
C ILE A 5 -21.01 40.77 -21.38
N THR A 6 -21.76 41.06 -20.31
CA THR A 6 -21.64 40.33 -19.03
C THR A 6 -21.98 38.86 -19.16
N LYS A 7 -22.96 38.51 -19.99
CA LYS A 7 -23.30 37.09 -20.25
C LYS A 7 -22.15 36.36 -20.94
N LEU A 8 -21.48 37.02 -21.88
CA LEU A 8 -20.33 36.46 -22.58
C LEU A 8 -19.12 36.24 -21.66
N ILE A 9 -18.87 37.19 -20.74
CA ILE A 9 -17.80 37.08 -19.74
C ILE A 9 -18.10 35.92 -18.76
N LEU A 10 -19.33 35.82 -18.26
CA LEU A 10 -19.75 34.71 -17.40
C LEU A 10 -19.64 33.35 -18.10
N ALA A 11 -20.02 33.27 -19.37
CA ALA A 11 -19.89 32.04 -20.15
C ALA A 11 -18.41 31.64 -20.33
N LYS A 12 -17.52 32.60 -20.63
CA LYS A 12 -16.07 32.34 -20.71
C LYS A 12 -15.50 31.90 -19.38
N TRP A 13 -15.86 32.56 -18.28
CA TRP A 13 -15.40 32.21 -16.94
C TRP A 13 -15.87 30.82 -16.51
N TRP A 14 -17.13 30.50 -16.79
CA TRP A 14 -17.69 29.17 -16.55
C TRP A 14 -16.96 28.09 -17.37
N LEU A 15 -16.67 28.35 -18.64
CA LEU A 15 -15.94 27.42 -19.49
C LEU A 15 -14.51 27.16 -18.98
N VAL A 16 -13.78 28.22 -18.59
CA VAL A 16 -12.42 28.10 -18.03
C VAL A 16 -12.43 27.33 -16.71
N THR A 17 -13.34 27.65 -15.78
CA THR A 17 -13.44 26.94 -14.50
C THR A 17 -13.82 25.47 -14.71
N ASN A 18 -14.72 25.18 -15.64
CA ASN A 18 -15.12 23.81 -15.98
C ASN A 18 -13.95 23.00 -16.56
N ILE A 19 -13.13 23.61 -17.44
CA ILE A 19 -11.92 22.98 -17.96
C ILE A 19 -10.92 22.71 -16.83
N LEU A 20 -10.63 23.70 -15.98
CA LEU A 20 -9.66 23.55 -14.88
C LEU A 20 -10.09 22.46 -13.90
N VAL A 21 -11.36 22.45 -13.50
CA VAL A 21 -11.93 21.43 -12.60
C VAL A 21 -11.84 20.04 -13.24
N ASN A 22 -12.21 19.90 -14.52
CA ASN A 22 -12.11 18.61 -15.20
C ASN A 22 -10.67 18.13 -15.33
N VAL A 23 -9.73 18.98 -15.72
CA VAL A 23 -8.31 18.59 -15.86
C VAL A 23 -7.76 18.16 -14.50
N PHE A 24 -8.05 18.93 -13.44
CA PHE A 24 -7.58 18.59 -12.10
C PHE A 24 -8.18 17.27 -11.60
N PHE A 25 -9.51 17.13 -11.59
CA PHE A 25 -10.15 15.95 -11.00
C PHE A 25 -10.08 14.70 -11.89
N LYS A 26 -10.27 14.84 -13.20
CA LYS A 26 -10.36 13.67 -14.10
C LYS A 26 -9.02 13.21 -14.64
N VAL A 27 -8.01 14.07 -14.72
CA VAL A 27 -6.70 13.72 -15.30
C VAL A 27 -5.62 13.67 -14.25
N LEU A 28 -5.38 14.77 -13.53
CA LEU A 28 -4.25 14.85 -12.59
C LEU A 28 -4.49 14.02 -11.33
N LEU A 29 -5.66 14.19 -10.70
CA LEU A 29 -6.00 13.44 -9.50
C LEU A 29 -6.08 11.96 -9.83
N SER A 30 -6.84 11.57 -10.87
CA SER A 30 -6.94 10.16 -11.28
C SER A 30 -5.57 9.54 -11.59
N ALA A 31 -4.70 10.24 -12.32
CA ALA A 31 -3.34 9.78 -12.58
C ALA A 31 -2.55 9.61 -11.29
N TYR A 32 -2.59 10.58 -10.36
CA TYR A 32 -1.94 10.46 -9.06
C TYR A 32 -2.49 9.29 -8.22
N LEU A 33 -3.80 9.05 -8.29
CA LEU A 33 -4.42 7.92 -7.62
C LEU A 33 -3.99 6.58 -8.23
N LEU A 34 -3.63 6.55 -9.51
CA LEU A 34 -3.20 5.36 -10.25
C LEU A 34 -1.67 5.16 -10.28
N MET A 35 -0.88 6.22 -10.19
CA MET A 35 0.59 6.22 -10.33
C MET A 35 1.34 5.28 -9.36
N PRO A 36 0.99 5.15 -8.06
CA PRO A 36 1.68 4.21 -7.17
C PRO A 36 1.45 2.73 -7.55
N TYR A 37 0.52 2.43 -8.47
CA TYR A 37 0.28 1.09 -8.98
C TYR A 37 1.10 0.75 -10.24
N TYR A 38 1.78 1.74 -10.84
CA TYR A 38 2.55 1.58 -12.09
C TYR A 38 4.06 1.58 -11.91
N GLU A 39 4.58 1.62 -10.68
CA GLU A 39 5.94 1.13 -10.46
C GLU A 39 5.91 -0.37 -10.74
N ASN A 40 6.11 -0.77 -12.00
CA ASN A 40 6.22 -2.15 -12.39
C ASN A 40 7.58 -2.63 -11.89
N TRP A 41 7.60 -3.13 -10.67
CA TRP A 41 8.70 -3.94 -10.17
C TRP A 41 8.70 -5.21 -11.02
N THR A 42 9.75 -5.38 -11.81
CA THR A 42 9.87 -6.49 -12.75
C THR A 42 10.62 -7.66 -12.16
N GLY A 43 11.44 -7.41 -11.12
CA GLY A 43 12.16 -8.48 -10.45
C GLY A 43 12.99 -8.04 -9.25
N VAL A 44 13.80 -8.98 -8.77
CA VAL A 44 14.64 -8.78 -7.58
C VAL A 44 15.76 -7.76 -7.82
N ASP A 45 16.18 -7.55 -9.06
CA ASP A 45 17.19 -6.54 -9.39
C ASP A 45 16.70 -5.10 -9.12
N ASP A 46 15.40 -4.82 -9.30
CA ASP A 46 14.80 -3.52 -8.98
C ASP A 46 14.84 -3.24 -7.47
N LEU A 47 14.73 -4.30 -6.65
CA LEU A 47 14.88 -4.20 -5.19
C LEU A 47 16.32 -3.80 -4.82
N LEU A 48 17.30 -4.34 -5.54
CA LEU A 48 18.71 -4.01 -5.31
C LEU A 48 19.01 -2.56 -5.69
N ASP A 49 18.47 -2.06 -6.81
CA ASP A 49 18.67 -0.68 -7.26
C ASP A 49 18.05 0.37 -6.34
N ARG A 50 17.05 -0.02 -5.55
CA ARG A 50 16.34 0.88 -4.62
C ARG A 50 16.81 0.78 -3.17
N ASP A 51 17.93 0.08 -2.95
CA ASP A 51 18.56 -0.14 -1.65
C ASP A 51 17.67 -0.89 -0.65
N PHE A 52 17.01 -1.95 -1.11
CA PHE A 52 16.36 -2.88 -0.20
C PHE A 52 17.39 -3.72 0.57
N ARG A 53 17.11 -3.92 1.85
CA ARG A 53 17.79 -4.92 2.68
C ARG A 53 17.05 -6.25 2.55
N PHE A 54 17.78 -7.35 2.58
CA PHE A 54 17.19 -8.68 2.49
C PHE A 54 17.16 -9.34 3.86
N VAL A 55 16.12 -10.10 4.14
CA VAL A 55 16.00 -10.85 5.38
C VAL A 55 15.61 -12.28 5.02
N ALA A 56 16.38 -13.23 5.51
CA ALA A 56 16.19 -14.65 5.24
C ALA A 56 16.36 -15.46 6.52
N SER A 57 15.75 -16.64 6.57
CA SER A 57 16.07 -17.60 7.63
C SER A 57 17.56 -17.97 7.54
N HIS A 58 18.15 -18.42 8.65
CA HIS A 58 19.56 -18.81 8.67
C HIS A 58 19.90 -19.90 7.65
N ASP A 59 18.97 -20.85 7.46
CA ASP A 59 19.13 -21.95 6.49
C ASP A 59 19.01 -21.44 5.04
N ASP A 60 18.02 -20.59 4.75
CA ASP A 60 17.86 -19.98 3.42
C ASP A 60 19.05 -19.09 3.07
N TYR A 61 19.55 -18.29 4.03
CA TYR A 61 20.72 -17.45 3.84
C TYR A 61 21.95 -18.30 3.49
N ARG A 62 22.19 -19.40 4.20
CA ARG A 62 23.28 -20.33 3.90
C ARG A 62 23.09 -20.98 2.53
N PHE A 63 21.89 -21.44 2.21
CA PHE A 63 21.62 -22.03 0.91
C PHE A 63 21.89 -21.05 -0.22
N LEU A 64 21.36 -19.83 -0.16
CA LEU A 64 21.51 -18.83 -1.22
C LEU A 64 22.97 -18.39 -1.40
N THR A 65 23.70 -18.22 -0.30
CA THR A 65 25.14 -17.86 -0.37
C THR A 65 25.99 -18.95 -1.03
N HIS A 66 25.63 -20.24 -0.87
CA HIS A 66 26.36 -21.36 -1.47
C HIS A 66 25.86 -21.73 -2.88
N SER A 67 24.56 -21.55 -3.15
CA SER A 67 23.92 -21.91 -4.43
C SER A 67 24.17 -20.88 -5.54
N CYS A 68 24.68 -19.70 -5.19
CA CYS A 68 25.11 -18.67 -6.12
C CYS A 68 26.36 -19.06 -6.91
N THR A 69 26.18 -19.94 -7.90
CA THR A 69 27.23 -20.42 -8.80
C THR A 69 27.54 -19.44 -9.95
N ARG A 70 26.56 -18.61 -10.34
CA ARG A 70 26.72 -17.57 -11.36
C ARG A 70 26.81 -16.19 -10.68
N PRO A 71 27.71 -15.30 -11.13
CA PRO A 71 27.87 -13.96 -10.56
C PRO A 71 26.76 -13.03 -11.08
N THR A 72 25.51 -13.29 -10.69
CA THR A 72 24.42 -12.33 -10.92
C THR A 72 24.53 -11.17 -9.95
N LYS A 73 23.94 -10.02 -10.30
CA LYS A 73 23.90 -8.83 -9.44
C LYS A 73 23.34 -9.17 -8.05
N PHE A 74 22.25 -9.93 -8.01
CA PHE A 74 21.70 -10.47 -6.77
C PHE A 74 22.72 -11.29 -5.96
N CYS A 75 23.40 -12.26 -6.58
CA CYS A 75 24.36 -13.11 -5.87
C CYS A 75 25.56 -12.35 -5.29
N ILE A 76 25.97 -11.24 -5.92
CA ILE A 76 27.06 -10.39 -5.43
C ILE A 76 26.62 -9.49 -4.27
N GLU A 77 25.40 -8.94 -4.36
CA GLU A 77 24.90 -7.94 -3.42
C GLU A 77 24.14 -8.55 -2.22
N PHE A 78 23.51 -9.71 -2.40
CA PHE A 78 22.73 -10.38 -1.36
C PHE A 78 23.55 -10.62 -0.07
N PRO A 79 24.77 -11.22 -0.11
CA PRO A 79 25.54 -11.45 1.12
C PRO A 79 25.93 -10.16 1.87
N LYS A 80 25.99 -9.02 1.17
CA LYS A 80 26.33 -7.71 1.76
C LYS A 80 25.12 -7.03 2.41
N ARG A 81 23.92 -7.31 1.90
CA ARG A 81 22.66 -6.62 2.26
C ARG A 81 21.69 -7.50 3.03
N ALA A 82 21.99 -8.79 3.17
CA ALA A 82 21.12 -9.75 3.81
C ALA A 82 21.42 -9.94 5.31
N THR A 83 20.36 -10.02 6.10
CA THR A 83 20.42 -10.38 7.51
C THR A 83 19.83 -11.77 7.70
N ALA A 84 20.63 -12.67 8.27
CA ALA A 84 20.18 -13.99 8.68
C ALA A 84 19.44 -13.90 10.02
N VAL A 85 18.28 -14.53 10.11
CA VAL A 85 17.45 -14.56 11.32
C VAL A 85 17.21 -16.00 11.74
N SER A 86 17.15 -16.24 13.05
CA SER A 86 17.02 -17.58 13.63
C SER A 86 15.67 -18.23 13.38
N ASP A 87 14.58 -17.44 13.46
CA ASP A 87 13.22 -17.93 13.23
C ASP A 87 12.59 -17.21 12.03
N ILE A 88 11.84 -17.97 11.23
CA ILE A 88 11.08 -17.45 10.09
C ILE A 88 9.96 -16.51 10.54
N CYS A 89 9.49 -16.62 11.78
CA CYS A 89 8.55 -15.63 12.32
C CYS A 89 9.21 -14.28 12.62
N ASP A 90 10.51 -14.26 12.89
CA ASP A 90 11.24 -13.01 13.11
C ASP A 90 11.55 -12.30 11.78
N THR A 91 11.70 -13.03 10.68
CA THR A 91 11.83 -12.41 9.34
C THR A 91 10.59 -11.58 8.99
N PHE A 92 9.39 -12.03 9.38
CA PHE A 92 8.15 -11.25 9.23
C PHE A 92 8.08 -10.00 10.12
N ARG A 93 8.76 -10.00 11.27
CA ARG A 93 8.83 -8.81 12.14
C ARG A 93 9.71 -7.74 11.50
N GLU A 94 10.86 -8.15 10.99
CA GLU A 94 11.79 -7.27 10.26
C GLU A 94 11.19 -6.72 8.97
N PHE A 95 10.31 -7.48 8.30
CA PHE A 95 9.61 -7.01 7.09
C PHE A 95 8.74 -5.76 7.33
N ARG A 96 8.42 -5.42 8.59
CA ARG A 96 7.70 -4.18 8.92
C ARG A 96 8.57 -2.92 8.78
N ALA A 97 9.89 -3.09 8.75
CA ALA A 97 10.80 -1.96 8.56
C ALA A 97 10.75 -1.47 7.10
N PRO A 98 10.98 -0.16 6.86
CA PRO A 98 11.00 0.36 5.50
C PRO A 98 12.13 -0.28 4.68
N LYS A 99 11.84 -0.55 3.39
CA LYS A 99 12.80 -1.12 2.42
C LYS A 99 13.41 -2.46 2.83
N VAL A 100 12.58 -3.39 3.29
CA VAL A 100 12.99 -4.77 3.58
C VAL A 100 12.30 -5.73 2.63
N ALA A 101 13.07 -6.65 2.07
CA ALA A 101 12.58 -7.77 1.27
C ALA A 101 12.84 -9.08 2.02
N MET A 102 11.83 -9.94 2.12
CA MET A 102 11.99 -11.25 2.73
C MET A 102 12.22 -12.30 1.65
N ILE A 103 13.17 -13.20 1.86
CA ILE A 103 13.39 -14.35 0.98
C ILE A 103 12.93 -15.61 1.70
N ILE A 104 12.07 -16.36 1.03
CA ILE A 104 11.49 -17.60 1.54
C ILE A 104 11.16 -18.55 0.41
N GLU A 105 11.32 -19.84 0.65
CA GLU A 105 10.84 -20.87 -0.25
C GLU A 105 9.30 -20.84 -0.37
N ARG A 106 8.78 -20.92 -1.60
CA ARG A 106 7.35 -20.81 -1.90
C ARG A 106 6.50 -21.81 -1.10
N THR A 107 6.91 -23.07 -1.02
CA THR A 107 6.18 -24.14 -0.31
C THR A 107 6.14 -23.88 1.20
N SER A 108 7.28 -23.49 1.77
CA SER A 108 7.42 -23.10 3.18
C SER A 108 6.55 -21.90 3.52
N PHE A 109 6.53 -20.87 2.67
CA PHE A 109 5.65 -19.72 2.82
C PHE A 109 4.17 -20.11 2.82
N MET A 110 3.72 -20.87 1.81
CA MET A 110 2.33 -21.32 1.71
C MET A 110 1.90 -22.13 2.94
N HIS A 111 2.79 -22.97 3.47
CA HIS A 111 2.53 -23.72 4.67
C HIS A 111 2.35 -22.81 5.89
N LEU A 112 3.24 -21.83 6.09
CA LEU A 112 3.18 -20.86 7.20
C LEU A 112 1.89 -20.05 7.19
N VAL A 113 1.45 -19.61 6.00
CA VAL A 113 0.18 -18.91 5.81
C VAL A 113 -0.99 -19.81 6.22
N LYS A 114 -1.01 -21.05 5.73
CA LYS A 114 -2.10 -22.01 5.99
C LYS A 114 -2.29 -22.32 7.46
N ILE A 115 -1.20 -22.53 8.20
CA ILE A 115 -1.25 -22.86 9.63
C ILE A 115 -1.29 -21.61 10.53
N ASN A 116 -1.20 -20.42 9.95
CA ASN A 116 -1.10 -19.13 10.63
C ASN A 116 -0.06 -19.12 11.78
N ARG A 117 1.10 -19.76 11.56
CA ARG A 117 2.11 -19.99 12.62
C ARG A 117 2.57 -18.68 13.26
N CYS A 118 2.81 -17.66 12.44
CA CYS A 118 3.33 -16.38 12.88
C CYS A 118 2.24 -15.34 13.23
N LYS A 119 0.95 -15.76 13.27
CA LYS A 119 -0.20 -14.90 13.59
C LYS A 119 -0.22 -13.60 12.77
N LEU A 120 0.01 -13.72 11.46
CA LEU A 120 0.08 -12.55 10.58
C LEU A 120 -1.34 -12.00 10.35
N PRO A 121 -1.52 -10.67 10.38
CA PRO A 121 -2.83 -10.07 10.11
C PRO A 121 -3.19 -10.24 8.63
N LEU A 122 -4.48 -10.28 8.31
CA LEU A 122 -4.96 -10.41 6.93
C LEU A 122 -4.41 -9.30 6.01
N SER A 123 -4.26 -8.09 6.56
CA SER A 123 -3.67 -6.94 5.88
C SER A 123 -2.26 -7.20 5.39
N PHE A 124 -1.46 -7.98 6.11
CA PHE A 124 -0.10 -8.32 5.69
C PHE A 124 -0.13 -9.05 4.34
N TYR A 125 -0.98 -10.05 4.18
CA TYR A 125 -1.07 -10.83 2.95
C TYR A 125 -1.56 -10.00 1.74
N MET A 126 -2.34 -8.95 1.98
CA MET A 126 -2.87 -8.07 0.92
C MET A 126 -1.84 -7.08 0.37
N PHE A 127 -0.79 -6.76 1.12
CA PHE A 127 0.21 -5.75 0.71
C PHE A 127 1.57 -6.34 0.33
N VAL A 128 1.73 -7.67 0.36
CA VAL A 128 2.97 -8.33 -0.04
C VAL A 128 2.97 -8.57 -1.55
N THR A 129 4.03 -8.09 -2.20
CA THR A 129 4.31 -8.40 -3.61
C THR A 129 5.33 -9.52 -3.70
N TYR A 130 5.11 -10.46 -4.62
CA TYR A 130 5.96 -11.64 -4.79
C TYR A 130 6.79 -11.53 -6.06
N PHE A 131 8.10 -11.72 -5.93
CA PHE A 131 9.00 -11.84 -7.08
C PHE A 131 9.56 -13.26 -7.12
N PRO A 132 9.35 -14.01 -8.21
CA PRO A 132 10.01 -15.30 -8.37
C PRO A 132 11.53 -15.07 -8.44
N LEU A 133 12.27 -15.82 -7.65
CA LEU A 133 13.72 -15.78 -7.62
C LEU A 133 14.25 -17.17 -8.00
N GLU A 134 14.87 -17.26 -9.17
CA GLU A 134 15.45 -18.51 -9.68
C GLU A 134 16.91 -18.64 -9.24
N VAL A 135 17.13 -18.93 -7.96
CA VAL A 135 18.48 -19.19 -7.42
C VAL A 135 18.64 -20.69 -7.20
N GLY A 136 19.00 -21.37 -8.30
CA GLY A 136 19.26 -22.81 -8.33
C GLY A 136 17.99 -23.67 -8.35
N ALA A 137 18.14 -24.92 -8.79
CA ALA A 137 17.10 -25.93 -8.65
C ALA A 137 17.24 -26.60 -7.28
N GLY A 138 16.61 -26.01 -6.26
CA GLY A 138 16.50 -26.62 -4.94
C GLY A 138 15.43 -27.71 -4.94
N TYR A 139 15.80 -28.94 -4.54
CA TYR A 139 14.85 -30.03 -4.32
C TYR A 139 14.87 -30.43 -2.86
N GLN A 140 13.70 -30.56 -2.26
CA GLN A 140 13.57 -31.18 -0.95
C GLN A 140 13.65 -32.69 -1.12
N SER A 141 14.60 -33.33 -0.44
CA SER A 141 14.78 -34.77 -0.48
C SER A 141 15.08 -35.32 0.92
N PRO A 142 14.42 -36.41 1.34
CA PRO A 142 14.79 -37.10 2.56
C PRO A 142 16.19 -37.68 2.43
N MET A 143 17.06 -37.33 3.37
CA MET A 143 18.44 -37.79 3.39
C MET A 143 18.58 -39.04 4.26
N PHE A 144 19.29 -40.04 3.75
CA PHE A 144 19.65 -41.24 4.50
C PHE A 144 21.14 -41.22 4.85
N ARG A 145 21.50 -41.91 5.94
CA ARG A 145 22.91 -42.17 6.25
C ARG A 145 23.57 -42.88 5.06
N LYS A 146 24.80 -42.48 4.74
CA LYS A 146 25.61 -43.14 3.71
C LYS A 146 25.63 -44.65 3.94
N ASN A 147 25.41 -45.42 2.89
CA ASN A 147 25.31 -46.88 2.88
C ASN A 147 24.14 -47.47 3.70
N SER A 148 23.07 -46.69 3.92
CA SER A 148 21.85 -47.23 4.52
C SER A 148 21.22 -48.30 3.60
N PRO A 149 20.89 -49.49 4.14
CA PRO A 149 20.29 -50.57 3.35
C PRO A 149 18.85 -50.25 2.88
N TYR A 150 18.28 -49.13 3.32
CA TYR A 150 16.91 -48.72 2.99
C TYR A 150 16.82 -47.79 1.78
N ILE A 151 17.94 -47.26 1.27
CA ILE A 151 17.95 -46.22 0.22
C ILE A 151 17.25 -46.73 -1.06
N GLU A 152 17.60 -47.93 -1.51
CA GLU A 152 17.03 -48.49 -2.75
C GLU A 152 15.53 -48.77 -2.61
N LYS A 153 15.13 -49.39 -1.49
CA LYS A 153 13.72 -49.66 -1.20
C LYS A 153 12.91 -48.38 -1.12
N PHE A 154 13.42 -47.37 -0.42
CA PHE A 154 12.76 -46.08 -0.30
C PHE A 154 12.61 -45.40 -1.66
N SER A 155 13.69 -45.37 -2.46
CA SER A 155 13.68 -44.76 -3.80
C SER A 155 12.67 -45.45 -4.72
N SER A 156 12.57 -46.79 -4.67
CA SER A 156 11.58 -47.55 -5.44
C SER A 156 10.14 -47.23 -5.03
N VAL A 157 9.87 -47.09 -3.72
CA VAL A 157 8.55 -46.69 -3.22
C VAL A 157 8.20 -45.28 -3.67
N VAL A 158 9.12 -44.32 -3.52
CA VAL A 158 8.91 -42.95 -3.97
C VAL A 158 8.65 -42.89 -5.47
N GLN A 159 9.40 -43.63 -6.28
CA GLN A 159 9.18 -43.70 -7.73
C GLN A 159 7.76 -44.19 -8.05
N ARG A 160 7.31 -45.29 -7.43
CA ARG A 160 5.93 -45.79 -7.60
C ARG A 160 4.88 -44.78 -7.14
N MET A 161 5.14 -44.02 -6.07
CA MET A 161 4.23 -42.96 -5.62
C MET A 161 4.14 -41.79 -6.61
N VAL A 162 5.23 -41.46 -7.29
CA VAL A 162 5.23 -40.43 -8.34
C VAL A 162 4.51 -40.94 -9.59
N GLU A 163 4.84 -42.15 -10.05
CA GLU A 163 4.23 -42.78 -11.24
C GLU A 163 2.71 -43.01 -11.08
N SER A 164 2.26 -43.34 -9.87
CA SER A 164 0.83 -43.49 -9.55
C SER A 164 0.08 -42.16 -9.37
N GLY A 165 0.78 -41.03 -9.36
CA GLY A 165 0.17 -39.70 -9.13
C GLY A 165 -0.25 -39.44 -7.68
N ILE A 166 0.07 -40.33 -6.73
CA ILE A 166 -0.24 -40.13 -5.30
C ILE A 166 0.43 -38.86 -4.78
N SER A 167 1.68 -38.61 -5.20
CA SER A 167 2.40 -37.38 -4.82
C SER A 167 1.67 -36.12 -5.29
N GLN A 168 1.13 -36.11 -6.51
CA GLN A 168 0.35 -35.00 -7.05
C GLN A 168 -0.98 -34.82 -6.32
N TYR A 169 -1.62 -35.91 -5.91
CA TYR A 169 -2.85 -35.88 -5.11
C TYR A 169 -2.61 -35.31 -3.71
N TRP A 170 -1.52 -35.71 -3.03
CA TRP A 170 -1.18 -35.19 -1.69
C TRP A 170 -0.65 -33.77 -1.72
N MET A 171 0.12 -33.41 -2.75
CA MET A 171 0.62 -32.05 -2.95
C MET A 171 -0.39 -31.15 -3.65
N ARG A 172 -1.57 -31.68 -4.02
CA ARG A 172 -2.64 -30.87 -4.60
C ARG A 172 -2.88 -29.73 -3.62
N PRO A 173 -2.71 -28.47 -4.04
CA PRO A 173 -3.00 -27.37 -3.17
C PRO A 173 -4.44 -27.55 -2.73
N SER A 174 -4.65 -27.78 -1.42
CA SER A 174 -5.99 -27.73 -0.87
C SER A 174 -6.54 -26.38 -1.28
N ASP A 175 -7.65 -26.38 -2.03
CA ASP A 175 -8.34 -25.19 -2.60
C ASP A 175 -8.72 -24.11 -1.55
N SER A 176 -8.31 -24.28 -0.29
CA SER A 176 -8.33 -23.27 0.75
C SER A 176 -7.32 -22.15 0.53
N GLY A 177 -6.22 -22.38 -0.21
CA GLY A 177 -5.16 -21.39 -0.44
C GLY A 177 -5.42 -20.44 -1.61
N THR A 178 -6.17 -20.86 -2.64
CA THR A 178 -6.52 -19.99 -3.77
C THR A 178 -7.37 -18.82 -3.31
N LYS A 179 -8.24 -18.99 -2.31
CA LYS A 179 -9.01 -17.88 -1.72
C LYS A 179 -8.20 -16.88 -0.88
N VAL A 180 -6.98 -17.23 -0.44
CA VAL A 180 -6.12 -16.30 0.31
C VAL A 180 -5.36 -15.37 -0.65
N PHE A 181 -5.14 -15.81 -1.90
CA PHE A 181 -4.41 -15.07 -2.92
C PHE A 181 -5.28 -14.60 -4.11
N ASP A 182 -6.49 -15.12 -4.27
CA ASP A 182 -7.59 -14.50 -5.03
C ASP A 182 -8.15 -13.33 -4.21
N VAL A 183 -7.27 -12.40 -3.83
CA VAL A 183 -7.72 -11.06 -3.48
C VAL A 183 -8.13 -10.46 -4.80
N ASP A 184 -9.43 -10.51 -5.07
CA ASP A 184 -10.08 -9.82 -6.18
C ASP A 184 -9.43 -8.43 -6.30
N LEU A 185 -8.72 -8.16 -7.39
CA LEU A 185 -8.11 -6.83 -7.61
C LEU A 185 -9.19 -5.74 -7.51
N VAL A 186 -10.45 -6.09 -7.79
CA VAL A 186 -11.64 -5.27 -7.61
C VAL A 186 -11.86 -4.89 -6.13
N TRP A 187 -11.66 -5.82 -5.19
CA TRP A 187 -11.73 -5.57 -3.75
C TRP A 187 -10.56 -4.71 -3.25
N PHE A 188 -9.38 -4.86 -3.86
CA PHE A 188 -8.19 -4.06 -3.58
C PHE A 188 -8.33 -2.60 -4.06
N ILE A 189 -8.87 -2.37 -5.26
CA ILE A 189 -9.21 -1.03 -5.75
C ILE A 189 -10.28 -0.36 -4.87
N SER A 190 -11.15 -1.18 -4.24
CA SER A 190 -12.24 -0.71 -3.38
C SER A 190 -11.86 -0.45 -1.92
N HIS A 191 -10.61 -0.72 -1.50
CA HIS A 191 -10.21 -0.43 -0.12
C HIS A 191 -10.41 1.06 0.19
N PRO A 192 -11.20 1.40 1.23
CA PRO A 192 -11.47 2.77 1.57
C PRO A 192 -10.15 3.44 1.94
N ARG A 193 -9.78 4.48 1.19
CA ARG A 193 -8.60 5.30 1.51
C ARG A 193 -8.70 5.73 2.96
N ASP A 194 -7.60 5.53 3.68
CA ASP A 194 -7.50 5.93 5.07
C ASP A 194 -7.90 7.40 5.23
N LEU A 195 -8.75 7.69 6.23
CA LEU A 195 -9.24 9.04 6.55
C LEU A 195 -8.07 10.01 6.77
N GLY A 196 -6.88 9.49 7.11
CA GLY A 196 -5.62 10.23 7.13
C GLY A 196 -5.37 11.09 5.90
N ASN A 197 -5.68 10.59 4.70
CA ASN A 197 -5.43 11.30 3.44
C ASN A 197 -6.40 12.47 3.19
N PHE A 198 -7.55 12.49 3.88
CA PHE A 198 -8.55 13.56 3.76
C PHE A 198 -8.44 14.63 4.85
N LYS A 199 -7.52 14.46 5.82
CA LYS A 199 -7.33 15.40 6.94
C LYS A 199 -7.18 16.86 6.47
N SER A 200 -6.42 17.09 5.39
CA SER A 200 -6.22 18.43 4.84
C SER A 200 -7.53 19.06 4.36
N SER A 201 -8.38 18.31 3.66
CA SER A 201 -9.69 18.80 3.20
C SER A 201 -10.61 19.17 4.37
N PHE A 202 -10.61 18.36 5.43
CA PHE A 202 -11.37 18.68 6.66
C PHE A 202 -10.82 19.92 7.38
N CYS A 203 -9.50 20.11 7.42
CA CYS A 203 -8.90 21.33 7.98
C CYS A 203 -9.34 22.58 7.21
N ILE A 204 -9.35 22.54 5.87
CA ILE A 204 -9.81 23.66 5.05
C ILE A 204 -11.29 23.98 5.33
N LEU A 205 -12.13 22.96 5.44
CA LEU A 205 -13.55 23.13 5.79
C LEU A 205 -13.73 23.83 7.15
N ILE A 206 -13.02 23.35 8.18
CA ILE A 206 -13.10 23.90 9.54
C ILE A 206 -12.62 25.35 9.56
N ILE A 207 -11.48 25.64 8.91
CA ILE A 207 -10.96 27.01 8.77
C ILE A 207 -11.98 27.91 8.09
N GLY A 208 -12.62 27.45 7.02
CA GLY A 208 -13.67 28.19 6.32
C GLY A 208 -14.88 28.51 7.19
N LEU A 209 -15.34 27.54 8.00
CA LEU A 209 -16.44 27.74 8.94
C LEU A 209 -16.10 28.76 10.04
N ILE A 210 -14.88 28.69 10.59
CA ILE A 210 -14.40 29.64 11.60
C ILE A 210 -14.34 31.05 11.01
N LEU A 211 -13.76 31.22 9.83
CA LEU A 211 -13.70 32.50 9.12
C LEU A 211 -15.09 33.07 8.84
N SER A 212 -16.02 32.24 8.36
CA SER A 212 -17.40 32.67 8.13
C SER A 212 -18.07 33.14 9.43
N GLY A 213 -17.85 32.43 10.54
CA GLY A 213 -18.37 32.83 11.86
C GLY A 213 -17.80 34.16 12.34
N LEU A 214 -16.49 34.36 12.18
CA LEU A 214 -15.83 35.63 12.53
C LEU A 214 -16.36 36.81 11.70
N VAL A 215 -16.50 36.63 10.39
CA VAL A 215 -17.06 37.67 9.50
C VAL A 215 -18.48 38.03 9.94
N PHE A 216 -19.31 37.03 10.25
CA PHE A 216 -20.68 37.26 10.72
C PHE A 216 -20.73 38.05 12.03
N ILE A 217 -19.86 37.73 13.01
CA ILE A 217 -19.76 38.48 14.27
C ILE A 217 -19.31 39.92 14.00
N CYS A 218 -18.30 40.12 13.14
CA CYS A 218 -17.84 41.45 12.75
C CYS A 218 -18.93 42.27 12.06
N GLU A 219 -19.76 41.64 11.22
CA GLU A 219 -20.88 42.30 10.56
C GLU A 219 -21.95 42.74 11.56
N ILE A 220 -22.34 41.86 12.50
CA ILE A 220 -23.28 42.21 13.59
C ILE A 220 -22.75 43.36 14.43
N MET A 221 -21.47 43.32 14.82
CA MET A 221 -20.84 44.41 15.58
C MET A 221 -20.86 45.71 14.80
N SER A 222 -20.54 45.68 13.50
CA SER A 222 -20.52 46.85 12.63
C SER A 222 -21.91 47.47 12.47
N VAL A 223 -22.94 46.63 12.32
CA VAL A 223 -24.34 47.07 12.26
C VAL A 223 -24.79 47.67 13.59
N LYS A 224 -24.47 47.03 14.72
CA LYS A 224 -24.80 47.54 16.06
C LYS A 224 -24.11 48.88 16.35
N PHE A 225 -22.86 49.05 15.90
CA PHE A 225 -22.12 50.30 16.07
C PHE A 225 -22.71 51.43 15.20
N LYS A 226 -23.08 51.13 13.95
CA LYS A 226 -23.79 52.09 13.07
C LYS A 226 -25.14 52.50 13.65
N LEU A 227 -25.91 51.55 14.19
CA LEU A 227 -27.20 51.82 14.85
C LEU A 227 -27.04 52.69 16.11
N ASN A 228 -26.05 52.40 16.97
CA ASN A 228 -25.78 53.23 18.15
C ASN A 228 -25.39 54.67 17.79
N LYS A 229 -24.62 54.85 16.72
CA LYS A 229 -24.25 56.18 16.22
C LYS A 229 -25.47 56.94 15.70
N LEU A 230 -26.41 56.25 15.06
CA LEU A 230 -27.68 56.81 14.59
C LEU A 230 -28.63 57.18 15.74
N THR A 231 -28.74 56.38 16.79
CA THR A 231 -29.59 56.71 17.96
C THR A 231 -29.04 57.88 18.77
N ILE A 232 -27.72 57.99 18.93
CA ILE A 232 -27.10 59.17 19.57
C ILE A 232 -27.38 60.43 18.75
N PHE A 233 -27.19 60.36 17.42
CA PHE A 233 -27.49 61.48 16.53
C PHE A 233 -28.97 61.88 16.58
N TRP A 234 -29.88 60.91 16.59
CA TRP A 234 -31.32 61.17 16.65
C TRP A 234 -31.74 61.86 17.95
N ASN A 235 -31.20 61.43 19.09
CA ASN A 235 -31.45 62.05 20.39
C ASN A 235 -30.94 63.50 20.47
N GLU A 236 -29.82 63.83 19.84
CA GLU A 236 -29.34 65.22 19.76
C GLU A 236 -30.22 66.10 18.88
N THR A 237 -30.70 65.59 17.74
CA THR A 237 -31.66 66.33 16.89
C THR A 237 -33.01 66.54 17.56
N VAL A 238 -33.56 65.53 18.26
CA VAL A 238 -34.84 65.68 18.97
C VAL A 238 -34.72 66.65 20.15
N LYS A 239 -33.56 66.72 20.82
CA LYS A 239 -33.30 67.74 21.85
C LYS A 239 -33.28 69.16 21.27
N LYS A 240 -32.73 69.35 20.07
CA LYS A 240 -32.71 70.66 19.39
C LYS A 240 -34.07 71.12 18.87
N ILE A 241 -35.03 70.22 18.67
CA ILE A 241 -36.38 70.56 18.19
C ILE A 241 -37.34 70.89 19.36
N LYS A 242 -36.98 70.50 20.60
CA LYS A 242 -37.79 70.75 21.82
C LYS A 242 -37.33 71.98 22.65
N CYS A 243 -36.31 72.70 22.20
CA CYS A 243 -35.95 74.02 22.72
C CYS A 243 -36.31 75.08 21.69
#